data_AF-A0A101GHB9-F1
#
_entry.id   AF-A0A101GHB9-F1
#
_cell.length_a   1.000
_cell.length_b   1.000
_cell.length_c   1.000
_cell.angle_alpha   90.00
_cell.angle_beta   90.00
_cell.angle_gamma   90.00
#
_symmetry.space_group_name_H-M   'P 1'
#
loop_
_entity.id
_entity.type
_entity.pdbx_description
1 polymer ?
#
loop_
_entity_poly.entity_id
_entity_poly.type
_entity_poly.pdbx_seq_one_letter_code
_entity_poly.pdbx_strand_id
1 'polypeptide(L)'
;MLFYHDETQHNLAKETLRKLENGNDRKVETSIEPAGLFYPAEAYHQKYFLQNDRGILEEIRTFYPDFQELLASTSAARVNGFLGGYGTEEEVQRVLPLLGLSEAAQDKILKRVVRFW
;
A
#
# COMPACT_ATOMS: atom_id res chain seq x y z
N MET A 1 7.06 -15.24 -4.50
CA MET A 1 8.24 -14.78 -5.26
C MET A 1 8.68 -13.44 -4.69
N LEU A 2 9.98 -13.24 -4.55
CA LEU A 2 10.62 -12.02 -4.08
C LEU A 2 11.75 -11.69 -5.06
N PHE A 3 11.80 -10.44 -5.51
CA PHE A 3 12.83 -9.95 -6.43
C PHE A 3 13.82 -9.06 -5.68
N TYR A 4 15.12 -9.36 -5.79
CA TYR A 4 16.17 -8.57 -5.14
C TYR A 4 16.93 -7.72 -6.16
N HIS A 5 17.29 -6.49 -5.77
CA HIS A 5 18.07 -5.58 -6.61
C HIS A 5 19.57 -5.57 -6.27
N ASP A 6 19.94 -6.09 -5.10
CA ASP A 6 21.32 -6.13 -4.63
C ASP A 6 21.56 -7.32 -3.67
N GLU A 7 22.83 -7.58 -3.35
CA GLU A 7 23.23 -8.67 -2.45
C GLU A 7 22.76 -8.47 -1.01
N THR A 8 22.50 -7.24 -0.57
CA THR A 8 21.98 -6.96 0.77
C THR A 8 20.55 -7.48 0.88
N GLN A 9 19.69 -7.14 -0.08
CA GLN A 9 18.32 -7.64 -0.17
C GLN A 9 18.27 -9.16 -0.32
N HIS A 10 19.16 -9.73 -1.14
CA HIS A 10 19.28 -11.17 -1.36
C HIS A 10 19.60 -11.94 -0.06
N ASN A 11 20.59 -11.47 0.70
CA ASN A 11 21.01 -12.10 1.95
C ASN A 11 19.93 -11.96 3.04
N LEU A 12 19.30 -10.78 3.18
CA LEU A 12 18.20 -10.56 4.12
C LEU A 12 16.98 -11.44 3.80
N ALA A 13 16.64 -11.60 2.52
CA ALA A 13 15.55 -12.47 2.09
C ALA A 13 15.83 -13.93 2.45
N LYS A 14 17.04 -14.43 2.18
CA LYS A 14 17.45 -15.81 2.54
C LYS A 14 17.46 -16.05 4.04
N GLU A 15 17.97 -15.10 4.82
CA GLU A 15 17.99 -15.21 6.27
C GLU A 15 16.56 -15.28 6.83
N THR A 16 15.66 -14.42 6.34
CA THR A 16 14.25 -14.41 6.74
C THR A 16 13.55 -15.72 6.37
N LEU A 17 13.81 -16.25 5.16
CA LEU A 17 13.27 -17.54 4.71
C LEU A 17 13.70 -18.67 5.66
N ARG A 18 15.00 -18.77 5.97
CA ARG A 18 15.52 -19.76 6.91
C ARG A 18 14.90 -19.64 8.30
N LYS A 19 14.71 -18.42 8.81
CA LYS A 19 14.04 -18.20 10.10
C LYS A 19 12.59 -18.68 10.11
N LEU A 20 11.85 -18.44 9.02
CA LEU A 20 10.46 -18.90 8.88
C LEU A 20 10.37 -20.43 8.80
N GLU A 21 11.28 -21.07 8.06
CA GLU A 21 11.32 -22.54 7.94
C GLU A 21 11.79 -23.23 9.22
N ASN A 22 12.71 -22.63 9.97
CA ASN A 22 13.13 -23.18 11.26
C ASN A 22 12.05 -23.07 12.35
N GLY A 23 11.10 -22.13 12.20
CA GLY A 23 10.01 -21.89 13.16
C GLY A 23 8.72 -22.66 12.85
N ASN A 24 8.61 -23.28 11.67
CA ASN A 24 7.40 -23.94 11.20
C ASN A 24 7.73 -25.30 10.58
N ASP A 25 6.92 -26.34 10.81
CA ASP A 25 7.04 -27.66 10.15
C ASP A 25 6.68 -27.64 8.64
N ARG A 26 6.67 -26.47 8.01
CA ARG A 26 6.29 -26.27 6.60
C ARG A 26 7.38 -25.52 5.86
N LYS A 27 7.83 -26.14 4.77
CA LYS A 27 8.71 -25.52 3.79
C LYS A 27 8.05 -24.30 3.15
N VAL A 28 8.82 -23.24 2.95
CA VAL A 28 8.33 -22.01 2.31
C VAL A 28 8.71 -22.05 0.84
N GLU A 29 7.72 -22.09 -0.06
CA GLU A 29 7.93 -22.21 -1.51
C GLU A 29 8.20 -20.86 -2.22
N THR A 30 8.55 -19.81 -1.46
CA THR A 30 8.82 -18.48 -2.02
C THR A 30 10.16 -18.50 -2.77
N SER A 31 10.13 -18.30 -4.10
CA SER A 31 11.35 -18.08 -4.89
C SER A 31 11.99 -16.71 -4.58
N ILE A 32 13.32 -16.66 -4.54
CA ILE A 32 14.14 -15.45 -4.39
C ILE A 32 14.97 -15.32 -5.66
N GLU A 33 14.67 -14.30 -6.46
CA GLU A 33 15.19 -14.16 -7.83
C GLU A 33 15.76 -12.75 -8.05
N PRO A 34 16.76 -12.56 -8.92
CA PRO A 34 17.24 -11.22 -9.26
C PRO A 34 16.12 -10.43 -9.95
N ALA A 35 15.97 -9.16 -9.59
CA ALA A 35 14.98 -8.29 -10.21
C ALA A 35 15.32 -8.06 -11.69
N GLY A 36 14.38 -8.44 -12.56
CA GLY A 36 14.42 -8.16 -14.00
C GLY A 36 13.69 -6.86 -14.36
N LEU A 37 13.32 -6.74 -15.63
CA LEU A 37 12.49 -5.65 -16.11
C LEU A 37 11.08 -5.75 -15.50
N PHE A 38 10.63 -4.67 -14.88
CA PHE A 38 9.28 -4.54 -14.34
C PHE A 38 8.40 -3.74 -15.30
N TYR A 39 7.25 -4.31 -15.67
CA TYR A 39 6.26 -3.65 -16.50
C TYR A 39 5.11 -3.15 -15.62
N PRO A 40 4.90 -1.83 -15.52
CA PRO A 40 3.76 -1.29 -14.79
C PRO A 40 2.44 -1.83 -15.35
N ALA A 41 1.56 -2.28 -14.46
CA ALA A 41 0.19 -2.60 -14.82
C ALA A 41 -0.58 -1.36 -15.26
N GLU A 42 -1.68 -1.55 -16.00
CA GLU A 42 -2.53 -0.49 -16.51
C GLU A 42 -3.05 0.45 -15.41
N ALA A 43 -3.35 1.69 -15.80
CA ALA A 43 -3.74 2.76 -14.89
C ALA A 43 -4.89 2.40 -13.93
N TYR A 44 -5.88 1.65 -14.40
CA TYR A 44 -7.06 1.30 -13.59
C TYR A 44 -6.75 0.30 -12.46
N HIS A 45 -5.63 -0.44 -12.55
CA HIS A 45 -5.18 -1.32 -11.46
C HIS A 45 -4.48 -0.56 -10.34
N GLN A 46 -3.96 0.64 -10.62
CA GLN A 46 -3.17 1.40 -9.68
C GLN A 46 -4.05 2.11 -8.65
N LYS A 47 -3.73 2.05 -7.36
CA LYS A 47 -4.52 2.72 -6.29
C LYS A 47 -6.03 2.42 -6.40
N TYR A 48 -6.37 1.16 -6.71
CA TYR A 48 -7.71 0.71 -7.07
C TYR A 48 -8.84 1.18 -6.13
N PHE A 49 -8.66 1.08 -4.81
CA PHE A 49 -9.70 1.48 -3.85
C PHE A 49 -9.93 3.00 -3.85
N LEU A 50 -8.86 3.78 -4.00
CA LEU A 50 -8.96 5.23 -4.15
C LEU A 50 -9.64 5.59 -5.48
N GLN A 51 -9.26 4.96 -6.59
CA GLN A 51 -9.89 5.24 -7.89
C GLN A 51 -11.39 4.91 -7.91
N ASN A 52 -11.83 3.93 -7.12
CA ASN A 52 -13.24 3.58 -6.98
C ASN A 52 -14.03 4.55 -6.08
N ASP A 53 -13.38 5.43 -5.32
CA ASP A 53 -14.05 6.47 -4.53
C ASP A 53 -13.89 7.84 -5.20
N ARG A 54 -14.80 8.14 -6.14
CA ARG A 54 -14.74 9.39 -6.92
C ARG A 54 -14.66 10.65 -6.06
N GLY A 55 -15.35 10.70 -4.92
CA GLY A 55 -15.36 11.88 -4.06
C GLY A 55 -13.97 12.15 -3.48
N ILE A 56 -13.35 11.12 -2.89
CA ILE A 56 -12.02 11.26 -2.28
C ILE A 56 -10.94 11.40 -3.37
N LEU A 57 -11.09 10.72 -4.51
CA LEU A 57 -10.16 10.85 -5.63
C LEU A 57 -10.08 12.30 -6.13
N GLU A 58 -11.22 12.98 -6.28
CA GLU A 58 -11.23 14.37 -6.73
C GLU A 58 -10.58 15.31 -5.73
N GLU A 59 -10.74 15.08 -4.41
CA GLU A 59 -9.99 15.83 -3.39
C GLU A 59 -8.47 15.60 -3.52
N ILE A 60 -8.02 14.36 -3.66
CA ILE A 60 -6.59 14.04 -3.84
C ILE A 60 -6.03 14.68 -5.11
N ARG A 61 -6.81 14.73 -6.19
CA ARG A 61 -6.42 15.37 -7.47
C ARG A 61 -6.22 16.87 -7.36
N THR A 62 -6.78 17.53 -6.35
CA THR A 62 -6.49 18.96 -6.11
C THR A 62 -5.03 19.18 -5.70
N PHE A 63 -4.41 18.19 -5.05
CA PHE A 63 -2.99 18.22 -4.66
C PHE A 63 -2.07 17.63 -5.73
N TYR A 64 -2.57 16.61 -6.46
CA TYR A 64 -1.82 15.91 -7.51
C TYR A 64 -2.65 15.82 -8.80
N PRO A 65 -2.66 16.90 -9.63
CA PRO A 65 -3.41 16.91 -10.88
C PRO A 65 -2.84 15.95 -11.92
N ASP A 66 -1.51 15.73 -11.90
CA ASP A 66 -0.86 14.74 -12.75
C ASP A 66 -1.07 13.33 -12.18
N PHE A 67 -1.44 12.39 -13.06
CA PHE A 67 -1.73 11.03 -12.65
C PHE A 67 -0.49 10.28 -12.16
N GLN A 68 0.69 10.49 -12.75
CA GLN A 68 1.91 9.82 -12.30
C GLN A 68 2.35 10.34 -10.92
N GLU A 69 2.21 11.64 -10.67
CA GLU A 69 2.46 12.22 -9.34
C GLU A 69 1.47 11.67 -8.30
N LEU A 70 0.18 11.55 -8.65
CA LEU A 70 -0.82 10.92 -7.78
C LEU A 70 -0.41 9.47 -7.46
N LEU A 71 -0.02 8.69 -8.47
CA LEU A 71 0.41 7.30 -8.30
C LEU A 71 1.66 7.18 -7.43
N ALA A 72 2.61 8.09 -7.56
CA ALA A 72 3.85 8.12 -6.80
C ALA A 72 3.67 8.67 -5.37
N SER A 73 2.55 9.34 -5.06
CA SER A 73 2.36 9.99 -3.77
C SER A 73 2.12 9.01 -2.60
N THR A 74 2.81 9.27 -1.48
CA THR A 74 2.61 8.56 -0.22
C THR A 74 1.19 8.74 0.31
N SER A 75 0.60 9.94 0.15
CA SER A 75 -0.77 10.25 0.55
C SER A 75 -1.79 9.37 -0.19
N ALA A 76 -1.73 9.29 -1.52
CA ALA A 76 -2.64 8.42 -2.27
C ALA A 76 -2.45 6.93 -1.91
N ALA A 77 -1.22 6.49 -1.64
CA ALA A 77 -0.95 5.13 -1.17
C ALA A 77 -1.63 4.84 0.19
N ARG A 78 -1.53 5.76 1.15
CA ARG A 78 -2.16 5.66 2.47
C ARG A 78 -3.69 5.63 2.36
N VAL A 79 -4.27 6.59 1.64
CA VAL A 79 -5.72 6.65 1.43
C VAL A 79 -6.24 5.39 0.76
N ASN A 80 -5.56 4.88 -0.28
CA ASN A 80 -5.93 3.63 -0.92
C ASN A 80 -5.90 2.45 0.06
N GLY A 81 -4.89 2.36 0.94
CA GLY A 81 -4.82 1.34 1.99
C GLY A 81 -6.00 1.42 2.96
N PHE A 82 -6.30 2.61 3.47
CA PHE A 82 -7.39 2.83 4.41
C PHE A 82 -8.77 2.52 3.78
N LEU A 83 -9.00 2.92 2.53
CA LEU A 83 -10.23 2.58 1.80
C LEU A 83 -10.36 1.07 1.53
N GLY A 84 -9.23 0.36 1.40
CA GLY A 84 -9.16 -1.09 1.35
C GLY A 84 -9.36 -1.80 2.69
N GLY A 85 -9.51 -1.06 3.79
CA GLY A 85 -9.69 -1.60 5.14
C GLY A 85 -8.39 -1.98 5.85
N TYR A 86 -7.24 -1.55 5.34
CA TYR A 86 -5.94 -1.80 5.97
C TYR A 86 -5.54 -0.65 6.91
N GLY A 87 -4.82 -0.99 7.98
CA GLY A 87 -4.40 -0.05 9.03
C GLY A 87 -5.22 -0.21 10.31
N THR A 88 -4.60 0.03 11.47
CA THR A 88 -5.32 0.05 12.75
C THR A 88 -6.05 1.37 12.94
N GLU A 89 -7.04 1.40 13.83
CA GLU A 89 -7.74 2.64 14.15
C GLU A 89 -6.76 3.74 14.62
N GLU A 90 -5.80 3.40 15.47
CA GLU A 90 -4.80 4.33 15.98
C GLU A 90 -3.89 4.86 14.86
N GLU A 91 -3.48 4.01 13.93
CA GLU A 91 -2.68 4.44 12.78
C GLU A 91 -3.46 5.42 11.90
N VAL A 92 -4.72 5.10 11.62
CA VAL A 92 -5.59 5.94 10.78
C VAL A 92 -5.81 7.28 11.46
N GLN A 93 -6.23 7.32 12.72
CA GLN A 93 -6.46 8.56 13.46
C GLN A 93 -5.21 9.44 13.52
N ARG A 94 -4.02 8.86 13.61
CA ARG A 94 -2.75 9.60 13.60
C ARG A 94 -2.37 10.16 12.23
N VAL A 95 -2.59 9.39 11.15
CA VAL A 95 -2.11 9.72 9.81
C VAL A 95 -3.10 10.59 9.05
N LEU A 96 -4.40 10.31 9.17
CA LEU A 96 -5.46 10.89 8.35
C LEU A 96 -5.52 12.44 8.41
N PRO A 97 -5.32 13.10 9.57
CA PRO A 97 -5.28 14.56 9.65
C PRO A 97 -4.10 15.18 8.88
N LEU A 98 -3.04 14.42 8.62
CA LEU A 98 -1.84 14.88 7.90
C LEU A 98 -1.99 14.81 6.38
N LEU A 99 -3.07 14.24 5.86
CA LEU A 99 -3.26 13.98 4.43
C LEU A 99 -3.93 15.14 3.67
N GLY A 100 -4.32 16.20 4.37
CA GLY A 100 -4.92 17.40 3.75
C GLY A 100 -6.34 17.23 3.24
N LEU A 101 -6.98 16.08 3.49
CA LEU A 101 -8.36 15.79 3.09
C LEU A 101 -9.37 16.59 3.92
N SER A 102 -10.55 16.82 3.34
CA SER A 102 -11.68 17.42 4.05
C SER A 102 -12.10 16.56 5.25
N GLU A 103 -12.66 17.17 6.30
CA GLU A 103 -13.19 16.44 7.46
C GLU A 103 -14.21 15.37 7.03
N ALA A 104 -15.04 15.66 6.02
CA ALA A 104 -16.01 14.73 5.47
C ALA A 104 -15.34 13.49 4.84
N ALA A 105 -14.25 13.69 4.08
CA ALA A 105 -13.46 12.58 3.53
C ALA A 105 -12.75 11.79 4.63
N GLN A 106 -12.21 12.47 5.65
CA GLN A 106 -11.57 11.84 6.80
C GLN A 106 -12.58 10.94 7.56
N ASP A 107 -13.76 11.46 7.88
CA ASP A 107 -14.83 10.70 8.54
C ASP A 107 -15.26 9.48 7.74
N LYS A 108 -15.37 9.62 6.41
CA LYS A 108 -15.72 8.52 5.52
C LYS A 108 -14.68 7.41 5.56
N ILE A 109 -13.39 7.77 5.53
CA ILE A 109 -12.28 6.81 5.59
C ILE A 109 -12.25 6.12 6.96
N LEU A 110 -12.38 6.87 8.05
CA LEU A 110 -12.38 6.31 9.41
C LEU A 110 -13.51 5.29 9.61
N LYS A 111 -14.74 5.64 9.18
CA LYS A 111 -15.90 4.72 9.21
C LYS A 111 -15.67 3.45 8.38
N ARG A 112 -14.87 3.51 7.33
CA ARG A 112 -14.54 2.35 6.49
C ARG A 112 -13.62 1.39 7.24
N VAL A 113 -12.58 1.90 7.90
CA VAL A 113 -11.61 1.05 8.62
C VAL A 113 -12.24 0.42 9.86
N VAL A 114 -12.95 1.19 10.69
CA VAL A 114 -13.59 0.69 11.93
C VAL A 114 -14.60 -0.44 11.66
N ARG A 115 -15.20 -0.50 10.47
CA ARG A 115 -16.18 -1.54 10.13
C ARG A 115 -15.56 -2.92 9.87
N PHE A 116 -14.24 -3.01 9.69
CA PHE A 116 -13.53 -4.27 9.44
C PHE A 116 -12.82 -4.84 10.67
N TRP A 117 -13.05 -4.23 11.85
CA TRP A 117 -12.53 -4.66 13.15
C TRP A 117 -13.65 -4.93 14.14
#